data_AF-A0A7S4SXG1-F1
#
_entry.id   AF-A0A7S4SXG1-F1
#
_cell.length_a   1.000
_cell.length_b   1.000
_cell.length_c   1.000
_cell.angle_alpha   90.00
_cell.angle_beta   90.00
_cell.angle_gamma   90.00
#
_symmetry.space_group_name_H-M   'P 1'
#
loop_
_entity.id
_entity.type
_entity.pdbx_description
1 polymer ?
#
loop_
_entity_poly.entity_id
_entity_poly.type
_entity_poly.pdbx_seq_one_letter_code
_entity_poly.pdbx_strand_id
1 'polypeptide(L)'
;AENDLERVVSLRAHHLQFEFHQRNTADGFRVQWDMPKAAALGCVEALVREAKLMDGKQPTTVGCGITPDPIRGCSYDSLSAAVGQPIKEPWRVKGVDQAGCSVEDCNGY
;
A
#
# COMPACT_ATOMS: atom_id res chain seq x y z
N ALA A 1 0.34 27.87 31.68
CA ALA A 1 1.08 26.67 32.09
C ALA A 1 2.22 26.49 31.10
N GLU A 2 3.43 26.18 31.57
CA GLU A 2 4.60 25.90 30.71
C GLU A 2 4.51 24.49 30.06
N ASN A 3 3.39 23.79 30.24
CA ASN A 3 3.23 22.35 30.01
C ASN A 3 2.37 21.97 28.79
N ASP A 4 1.94 22.95 27.99
CA ASP A 4 1.01 22.72 26.88
C ASP A 4 1.73 22.55 25.53
N LEU A 5 3.01 22.15 25.51
CA LEU A 5 3.77 21.96 24.27
C LEU A 5 4.03 20.47 24.04
N GLU A 6 3.73 19.99 22.83
CA GLU A 6 4.05 18.62 22.42
C GLU A 6 4.92 18.58 21.16
N ARG A 7 5.76 17.54 21.07
CA ARG A 7 6.59 17.26 19.89
C ARG A 7 5.91 16.21 19.05
N VAL A 8 5.72 16.52 17.77
CA VAL A 8 5.01 15.68 16.82
C VAL A 8 5.99 15.19 15.76
N VAL A 9 5.99 13.88 15.55
CA VAL A 9 6.61 13.22 14.39
C VAL A 9 5.50 12.54 13.62
N SER A 10 5.23 13.00 12.40
CA SER A 10 4.21 12.40 11.54
C SER A 10 4.83 11.82 10.27
N LEU A 11 4.24 10.73 9.80
CA LEU A 11 4.62 10.05 8.55
C LEU A 11 3.46 10.13 7.58
N ARG A 12 3.66 10.76 6.42
CA ARG A 12 2.69 10.77 5.31
C ARG A 12 3.04 9.65 4.35
N ALA A 13 2.05 8.80 4.02
CA ALA A 13 2.24 7.65 3.13
C ALA A 13 2.13 8.02 1.64
N HIS A 14 1.32 9.04 1.31
CA HIS A 14 1.17 9.52 -0.07
C HIS A 14 2.22 10.60 -0.35
N HIS A 15 3.28 10.22 -1.08
CA HIS A 15 4.63 10.78 -1.03
C HIS A 15 5.22 10.63 0.38
N LEU A 16 6.11 9.63 0.53
CA LEU A 16 6.70 9.28 1.82
C LEU A 16 7.46 10.46 2.43
N GLN A 17 6.91 11.05 3.48
CA GLN A 17 7.46 12.26 4.10
C GLN A 17 7.36 12.19 5.62
N PHE A 18 8.47 12.49 6.30
CA PHE A 18 8.47 12.80 7.72
C PHE A 18 8.27 14.30 7.94
N GLU A 19 7.41 14.64 8.90
CA GLU A 19 7.22 16.01 9.35
C GLU A 19 7.46 16.10 10.86
N PHE A 20 8.36 17.01 11.24
CA PHE A 20 8.79 17.24 12.62
C PHE A 20 8.38 18.65 13.02
N HIS A 21 7.62 18.78 14.10
CA HIS A 21 7.26 20.08 14.63
C HIS A 21 6.93 20.00 16.12
N GLN A 22 7.01 21.14 16.80
CA GLN A 22 6.43 21.32 18.13
C GLN A 22 5.19 22.19 17.99
N ARG A 23 4.14 21.88 18.75
CA ARG A 23 2.92 22.67 18.76
C ARG A 23 2.39 22.85 20.17
N ASN A 24 1.60 23.89 20.36
CA ASN A 24 0.79 24.04 21.55
C ASN A 24 -0.42 23.09 21.45
N THR A 25 -0.66 22.30 22.49
CA THR A 25 -1.75 21.33 22.56
C THR A 25 -3.12 21.99 22.69
N ALA A 26 -3.16 23.22 23.22
CA ALA A 26 -4.41 23.96 23.42
C ALA A 26 -4.99 24.52 22.11
N ASP A 27 -4.14 24.97 21.20
CA ASP A 27 -4.55 25.69 19.97
C ASP A 27 -4.02 25.07 18.67
N GLY A 28 -3.04 24.15 18.75
CA GLY A 28 -2.43 23.48 17.61
C GLY A 28 -1.39 24.32 16.84
N PHE A 29 -1.10 25.55 17.26
CA PHE A 29 -0.14 26.41 16.57
C PHE A 29 1.29 25.89 16.71
N ARG A 30 2.04 25.97 15.60
CA ARG A 30 3.45 25.58 15.58
C ARG A 30 4.30 26.62 16.29
N VAL A 31 5.24 26.14 17.06
CA VAL A 31 6.22 26.97 17.76
C VAL A 31 7.63 26.59 17.33
N GLN A 32 8.57 27.52 17.52
CA GLN A 32 9.99 27.27 17.28
C GLN A 32 10.43 26.06 18.11
N TRP A 33 11.07 25.09 17.46
CA TRP A 33 11.68 23.95 18.13
C TRP A 33 13.10 23.76 17.66
N ASP A 34 14.04 23.87 18.58
CA ASP A 34 15.45 23.52 18.36
C ASP A 34 15.61 22.00 18.37
N MET A 35 15.08 21.35 17.34
CA MET A 35 15.14 19.90 17.21
C MET A 35 16.60 19.44 17.07
N PRO A 36 17.06 18.50 17.91
CA PRO A 36 18.38 17.90 17.74
C PRO A 36 18.46 17.18 16.40
N LYS A 37 19.52 17.44 15.62
CA LYS A 37 19.77 16.76 14.33
C LYS A 37 19.75 15.24 14.46
N ALA A 38 20.22 14.71 15.58
CA ALA A 38 20.22 13.27 15.87
C ALA A 38 18.82 12.64 15.84
N ALA A 39 17.77 13.37 16.23
CA ALA A 39 16.40 12.86 16.21
C ALA A 39 15.91 12.62 14.77
N ALA A 40 16.15 13.57 13.87
CA ALA A 40 15.81 13.42 12.46
C ALA A 40 16.62 12.31 11.77
N LEU A 41 17.92 12.22 12.08
CA LEU A 41 18.79 11.17 11.55
C LEU A 41 18.34 9.77 12.00
N GLY A 42 17.95 9.60 13.25
CA GLY A 42 17.46 8.32 13.77
C GLY A 42 16.23 7.79 13.01
N CYS A 43 15.32 8.66 12.58
CA CYS A 43 14.17 8.26 11.75
C CYS A 43 14.60 7.76 10.36
N VAL A 44 15.59 8.43 9.75
CA VAL A 44 16.13 8.00 8.44
C VAL A 44 16.87 6.68 8.57
N GLU A 45 17.69 6.52 9.60
CA GLU A 45 18.40 5.26 9.88
C GLU A 45 17.44 4.10 10.11
N ALA A 46 16.36 4.32 10.87
CA ALA A 46 15.31 3.32 11.05
C ALA A 46 14.66 2.94 9.72
N LEU A 47 14.36 3.92 8.86
CA LEU A 47 13.77 3.65 7.54
C LEU A 47 14.72 2.84 6.65
N VAL A 48 16.01 3.17 6.66
CA VAL A 48 17.05 2.40 5.93
C VAL A 48 17.20 0.99 6.50
N ARG A 49 17.14 0.82 7.82
CA ARG A 49 17.21 -0.50 8.45
C ARG A 49 16.05 -1.38 8.00
N GLU A 50 14.82 -0.88 8.06
CA GLU A 50 13.64 -1.63 7.61
C GLU A 50 13.72 -1.91 6.10
N ALA A 51 14.18 -0.94 5.30
CA ALA A 51 14.40 -1.15 3.87
C ALA A 51 15.40 -2.28 3.61
N LYS A 52 16.52 -2.35 4.33
CA LYS A 52 17.51 -3.44 4.21
C LYS A 52 16.96 -4.80 4.63
N LEU A 53 16.06 -4.85 5.61
CA LEU A 53 15.37 -6.09 5.99
C LEU A 53 14.39 -6.54 4.90
N MET A 54 13.72 -5.60 4.24
CA MET A 54 12.87 -5.87 3.08
C MET A 54 13.65 -6.23 1.82
N ASP A 55 14.90 -5.76 1.70
CA ASP A 55 15.85 -6.09 0.63
C ASP A 55 16.48 -7.49 0.81
N GLY A 56 15.90 -8.31 1.69
CA GLY A 56 16.16 -9.74 1.81
C GLY A 56 15.79 -10.51 0.53
N LYS A 57 15.55 -11.84 0.63
CA LYS A 57 15.29 -12.69 -0.55
C LYS A 57 14.21 -12.06 -1.43
N GLN A 58 14.62 -11.52 -2.59
CA GLN A 58 13.69 -10.87 -3.51
C GLN A 58 12.55 -11.84 -3.81
N PRO A 59 11.29 -11.40 -3.70
CA PRO A 59 10.16 -12.25 -4.05
C PRO A 59 10.39 -12.78 -5.47
N THR A 60 10.47 -14.10 -5.62
CA THR A 60 10.50 -14.73 -6.96
C THR A 60 9.20 -14.48 -7.72
N THR A 61 8.18 -14.00 -7.01
CA THR A 61 6.89 -13.58 -7.54
C THR A 61 6.70 -12.10 -7.25
N VAL A 62 6.84 -11.26 -8.26
CA VAL A 62 6.45 -9.84 -8.20
C VAL A 62 4.94 -9.79 -8.38
N GLY A 63 4.18 -9.48 -7.32
CA GLY A 63 2.77 -9.13 -7.47
C GLY A 63 2.66 -7.82 -8.26
N CYS A 64 1.60 -7.65 -9.07
CA CYS A 64 1.43 -6.50 -9.98
C CYS A 64 1.31 -5.11 -9.30
N GLY A 65 1.67 -4.93 -8.02
CA GLY A 65 1.85 -3.64 -7.34
C GLY A 65 0.64 -2.71 -7.26
N ILE A 66 -0.45 -3.05 -7.93
CA ILE A 66 -1.69 -2.30 -7.99
C ILE A 66 -2.61 -2.95 -6.96
N THR A 67 -2.78 -2.29 -5.82
CA THR A 67 -3.95 -2.53 -4.98
C THR A 67 -5.08 -1.71 -5.59
N PRO A 68 -6.04 -2.31 -6.32
CA PRO A 68 -7.19 -1.56 -6.80
C PRO A 68 -8.02 -1.09 -5.60
N ASP A 69 -8.81 -0.03 -5.80
CA ASP A 69 -9.83 0.35 -4.83
C ASP A 69 -10.71 -0.87 -4.50
N PRO A 70 -11.18 -1.01 -3.24
CA PRO A 70 -12.05 -2.12 -2.87
C PRO A 70 -13.26 -2.19 -3.80
N ILE A 71 -13.50 -3.36 -4.39
CA ILE A 71 -14.68 -3.59 -5.23
C ILE A 71 -15.91 -3.53 -4.33
N ARG A 72 -16.83 -2.60 -4.61
CA ARG A 72 -18.06 -2.37 -3.85
C ARG A 72 -19.28 -2.68 -4.71
N GLY A 73 -20.40 -3.01 -4.06
CA GLY A 73 -21.68 -3.21 -4.74
C GLY A 73 -21.90 -4.60 -5.35
N CYS A 74 -21.04 -5.58 -5.06
CA CYS A 74 -21.25 -6.98 -5.42
C CYS A 74 -21.05 -7.90 -4.22
N SER A 75 -21.72 -9.05 -4.21
CA SER A 75 -21.43 -10.12 -3.25
C SER A 75 -20.15 -10.87 -3.65
N TYR A 76 -19.58 -11.61 -2.69
CA TYR A 76 -18.44 -12.49 -2.94
C TYR A 76 -18.72 -13.49 -4.06
N ASP A 77 -19.91 -14.12 -4.04
CA ASP A 77 -20.29 -15.12 -5.04
C ASP A 77 -20.40 -14.51 -6.45
N SER A 78 -20.98 -13.31 -6.56
CA SER A 78 -21.05 -12.59 -7.84
C SER A 78 -19.67 -12.24 -8.38
N LEU A 79 -18.74 -11.83 -7.51
CA LEU A 79 -17.37 -11.55 -7.89
C LEU A 79 -16.65 -12.83 -8.35
N SER A 80 -16.79 -13.92 -7.60
CA SER A 80 -16.19 -15.22 -7.92
C SER A 80 -16.70 -15.77 -9.26
N ALA A 81 -18.01 -15.69 -9.50
CA ALA A 81 -18.62 -16.08 -10.78
C ALA A 81 -18.09 -15.23 -11.95
N ALA A 82 -17.99 -13.91 -11.75
CA ALA A 82 -17.45 -12.98 -12.75
C ALA A 82 -15.98 -13.27 -13.07
N VAL A 83 -15.17 -13.68 -12.09
CA VAL A 83 -13.76 -14.09 -12.30
C VAL A 83 -13.66 -15.42 -13.05
N GLY A 84 -14.58 -16.36 -12.83
CA GLY A 84 -14.62 -17.63 -13.55
C GLY A 84 -15.02 -17.49 -15.02
N GLN A 85 -15.80 -16.46 -15.36
CA GLN A 85 -16.30 -16.24 -16.71
C GLN A 85 -15.21 -16.02 -17.78
N PRO A 86 -14.20 -15.14 -17.59
CA PRO A 86 -13.11 -14.98 -18.56
C PRO A 86 -12.21 -16.22 -18.68
N ILE A 87 -12.22 -17.12 -17.68
CA ILE A 87 -11.48 -18.39 -17.74
C ILE A 87 -12.21 -19.37 -18.66
N LYS A 88 -13.53 -19.47 -18.55
CA LYS A 88 -14.36 -20.38 -19.37
C LYS A 88 -14.65 -19.83 -20.77
N GLU A 89 -14.72 -18.52 -20.91
CA GLU A 89 -15.16 -17.83 -22.13
C GLU A 89 -14.22 -16.65 -22.47
N PRO A 90 -12.94 -16.91 -22.80
CA PRO A 90 -11.93 -15.86 -22.97
C PRO A 90 -12.25 -14.84 -24.08
N TRP A 91 -12.99 -15.24 -25.11
CA TRP A 91 -13.43 -14.37 -26.23
C TRP A 91 -14.37 -13.24 -25.78
N ARG A 92 -14.97 -13.31 -24.59
CA ARG A 92 -15.84 -12.23 -24.07
C ARG A 92 -15.06 -11.03 -23.52
N VAL A 93 -13.81 -11.25 -23.11
CA VAL A 93 -12.99 -10.22 -22.44
C VAL A 93 -11.67 -9.94 -23.16
N LYS A 94 -11.28 -10.82 -24.09
CA LYS A 94 -10.10 -10.68 -24.94
C LYS A 94 -10.58 -10.71 -26.39
N GLY A 95 -9.96 -9.92 -27.26
CA GLY A 95 -10.24 -9.89 -28.71
C GLY A 95 -9.74 -11.14 -29.44
N VAL A 96 -10.12 -12.32 -28.97
CA VAL A 96 -9.79 -13.62 -29.56
C VAL A 96 -11.05 -14.24 -30.17
N ASP A 97 -10.89 -14.98 -31.26
CA ASP A 97 -12.00 -15.68 -31.89
C ASP A 97 -12.51 -16.83 -31.02
N GLN A 98 -13.84 -16.93 -30.87
CA GLN A 98 -14.49 -17.99 -30.11
C GLN A 98 -14.20 -19.36 -30.72
N ALA A 99 -14.22 -19.48 -32.05
CA ALA A 99 -13.96 -20.74 -32.73
C ALA A 99 -12.50 -21.20 -32.59
N GLY A 100 -11.59 -20.29 -32.26
CA GLY A 100 -10.18 -20.56 -31.98
C GLY A 100 -9.88 -20.93 -30.52
N CYS A 101 -10.88 -20.98 -29.64
CA CYS A 101 -10.70 -21.33 -28.24
C CYS A 101 -11.06 -22.80 -27.98
N SER A 102 -10.23 -23.49 -27.18
CA SER A 102 -10.53 -24.82 -26.65
C SER A 102 -10.49 -24.78 -25.12
N VAL A 103 -11.38 -25.56 -24.50
CA VAL A 103 -11.50 -25.67 -23.04
C VAL A 103 -11.40 -27.14 -22.69
N GLU A 104 -10.52 -27.46 -21.75
CA GLU A 104 -10.32 -28.81 -21.23
C GLU A 104 -10.24 -28.74 -19.71
N ASP A 105 -10.93 -29.66 -19.03
CA ASP A 105 -10.84 -29.79 -17.59
C ASP A 105 -9.54 -30.53 -17.24
N CYS A 106 -8.60 -29.83 -16.60
CA CYS A 106 -7.38 -30.44 -16.11
C CYS A 106 -7.63 -31.15 -14.77
N ASN A 107 -6.89 -32.24 -14.50
CA ASN A 107 -6.82 -32.80 -13.16
C ASN A 107 -6.22 -31.75 -12.21
N GLY A 108 -7.04 -31.21 -11.31
CA GLY A 108 -6.62 -30.26 -10.28
C GLY A 108 -5.62 -30.87 -9.30
N TYR A 109 -5.05 -30.01 -8.44
CA TYR A 109 -4.22 -30.41 -7.29
C TYR A 109 -5.09 -30.65 -6.06
#